data_AF-A0A1X7SXM7-F1
#
_entry.id   AF-A0A1X7SXM7-F1
#
_cell.length_a   1.000
_cell.length_b   1.000
_cell.length_c   1.000
_cell.angle_alpha   90.00
_cell.angle_beta   90.00
_cell.angle_gamma   90.00
#
_symmetry.space_group_name_H-M   'P 1'
#
loop_
_entity.id
_entity.type
_entity.pdbx_description
1 polymer ?
#
loop_
_entity_poly.entity_id
_entity_poly.type
_entity_poly.pdbx_seq_one_letter_code
_entity_poly.pdbx_strand_id
1 'polypeptide(L)'
;AETSESPPSKRSRTVQPTGLLDTSNLIDVLDVLGKHGYSGVSYYKLGLRLGLHSGTLDVIEKDNKGDTNSCLRKCLTAWLEQRDSVMRRGRPTYDTLIQALRDEGENAVADGIERDINSKE
;
A
#
# COMPACT_ATOMS: atom_id res chain seq x y z
N ALA A 1 -33.72 14.36 -25.00
CA ALA A 1 -32.67 13.34 -24.84
C ALA A 1 -31.69 13.89 -23.83
N GLU A 2 -31.83 13.42 -22.59
CA GLU A 2 -30.89 13.70 -21.52
C GLU A 2 -29.56 13.00 -21.82
N THR A 3 -28.46 13.74 -21.64
CA THR A 3 -27.25 13.17 -21.04
C THR A 3 -26.57 14.27 -20.25
N SER A 4 -26.79 14.18 -18.94
CA SER A 4 -26.16 14.93 -17.86
C SER A 4 -24.75 14.38 -17.58
N GLU A 5 -23.89 15.26 -17.06
CA GLU A 5 -22.65 15.00 -16.29
C GLU A 5 -21.43 14.37 -16.99
N SER A 6 -20.17 14.73 -16.74
CA SER A 6 -19.52 15.63 -15.76
C SER A 6 -18.08 15.96 -16.24
N PRO A 7 -17.42 17.01 -15.70
CA PRO A 7 -16.12 17.54 -16.18
C PRO A 7 -14.89 16.71 -15.73
N PRO A 8 -13.71 16.90 -16.37
CA PRO A 8 -12.49 16.15 -16.03
C PRO A 8 -12.03 16.50 -14.62
N SER A 9 -11.93 15.48 -13.76
CA SER A 9 -11.42 15.59 -12.40
C SER A 9 -9.98 16.10 -12.41
N LYS A 10 -9.82 17.39 -12.07
CA LYS A 10 -8.54 17.96 -11.63
C LYS A 10 -8.14 17.21 -10.36
N ARG A 11 -7.16 16.31 -10.47
CA ARG A 11 -6.62 15.60 -9.32
C ARG A 11 -5.78 16.58 -8.50
N SER A 12 -6.44 17.25 -7.56
CA SER A 12 -5.81 18.06 -6.53
C SER A 12 -4.78 17.20 -5.81
N ARG A 13 -3.50 17.57 -5.95
CA ARG A 13 -2.40 17.01 -5.16
C ARG A 13 -2.49 17.61 -3.76
N THR A 14 -3.43 17.11 -2.99
CA THR A 14 -3.47 17.31 -1.54
C THR A 14 -2.97 16.01 -0.95
N VAL A 15 -1.75 16.02 -0.40
CA VAL A 15 -1.27 14.92 0.45
C VAL A 15 -2.13 15.02 1.71
N GLN A 16 -3.29 14.36 1.68
CA GLN A 16 -4.15 14.25 2.85
C GLN A 16 -3.64 13.06 3.66
N PRO A 17 -3.42 13.20 4.97
CA PRO A 17 -3.02 12.10 5.85
C PRO A 17 -4.10 11.01 5.99
N THR A 18 -5.29 11.25 5.42
CA THR A 18 -6.48 10.38 5.37
C THR A 18 -6.93 10.04 3.93
N GLY A 19 -6.11 10.36 2.93
CA GLY A 19 -6.42 10.12 1.52
C GLY A 19 -6.29 8.66 1.10
N LEU A 20 -7.22 8.19 0.26
CA LEU A 20 -7.10 6.91 -0.43
C LEU A 20 -5.80 6.90 -1.25
N LEU A 21 -4.93 5.94 -0.98
CA LEU A 21 -3.72 5.71 -1.75
C LEU A 21 -4.06 5.03 -3.06
N ASP A 22 -3.37 5.43 -4.11
CA ASP A 22 -3.44 4.81 -5.43
C ASP A 22 -2.04 4.48 -5.96
N THR A 23 -1.98 3.89 -7.14
CA THR A 23 -0.71 3.51 -7.78
C THR A 23 0.27 4.67 -7.96
N SER A 24 -0.18 5.92 -7.97
CA SER A 24 0.71 7.10 -7.99
C SER A 24 1.49 7.28 -6.69
N ASN A 25 0.96 6.80 -5.56
CA ASN A 25 1.61 6.86 -4.24
C ASN A 25 2.54 5.66 -3.99
N LEU A 26 2.66 4.72 -4.93
CA LEU A 26 3.49 3.53 -4.77
C LEU A 26 4.93 3.89 -4.39
N ILE A 27 5.49 4.93 -5.03
CA ILE A 27 6.86 5.38 -4.78
C ILE A 27 6.98 5.97 -3.37
N ASP A 28 6.03 6.81 -2.95
CA ASP A 28 6.00 7.38 -1.59
C ASP A 28 5.90 6.28 -0.52
N VAL A 29 5.05 5.28 -0.74
CA VAL A 29 4.87 4.14 0.18
C VAL A 29 6.15 3.30 0.26
N LEU A 30 6.82 3.04 -0.87
CA LEU A 30 8.09 2.33 -0.88
C LEU A 30 9.21 3.13 -0.19
N ASP A 31 9.26 4.44 -0.42
CA ASP A 31 10.26 5.31 0.19
C ASP A 31 10.10 5.36 1.71
N VAL A 32 8.87 5.52 2.21
CA VAL A 32 8.61 5.55 3.66
C VAL A 32 8.93 4.21 4.33
N LEU A 33 8.57 3.09 3.69
CA LEU A 33 8.92 1.75 4.17
C LEU A 33 10.45 1.57 4.25
N GLY A 34 11.16 1.96 3.18
CA GLY A 34 12.62 1.89 3.13
C GLY A 34 13.29 2.81 4.16
N LYS A 35 12.77 4.04 4.32
CA LYS A 35 13.27 5.04 5.28
C LYS A 35 13.21 4.54 6.72
N HIS A 36 12.18 3.76 7.07
CA HIS A 36 12.05 3.18 8.40
C HIS A 36 12.68 1.79 8.53
N GLY A 37 13.41 1.31 7.52
CA GLY A 37 14.18 0.08 7.59
C GLY A 37 13.38 -1.19 7.33
N TYR A 38 12.21 -1.09 6.71
CA TYR A 38 11.44 -2.27 6.32
C TYR A 38 12.20 -3.06 5.25
N SER A 39 12.64 -4.26 5.61
CA SER A 39 13.50 -5.11 4.77
C SER A 39 12.76 -5.79 3.62
N GLY A 40 11.42 -5.75 3.60
CA GLY A 40 10.61 -6.37 2.56
C GLY A 40 10.52 -7.90 2.63
N VAL A 41 11.30 -8.57 3.50
CA VAL A 41 11.32 -10.03 3.63
C VAL A 41 9.97 -10.62 4.01
N SER A 42 9.16 -9.84 4.74
CA SER A 42 7.81 -10.22 5.18
C SER A 42 6.71 -9.77 4.20
N TYR A 43 7.03 -9.40 2.94
CA TYR A 43 6.04 -8.92 1.96
C TYR A 43 4.85 -9.88 1.78
N TYR A 44 5.10 -11.19 1.85
CA TYR A 44 4.05 -12.19 1.68
C TYR A 44 3.00 -12.07 2.79
N LYS A 45 3.43 -12.01 4.05
CA LYS A 45 2.52 -11.87 5.19
C LYS A 45 1.88 -10.49 5.23
N LEU A 46 2.65 -9.44 4.95
CA LEU A 46 2.13 -8.08 4.81
C LEU A 46 1.00 -8.03 3.77
N GLY A 47 1.22 -8.62 2.59
CA GLY A 47 0.21 -8.70 1.53
C GLY A 47 -1.08 -9.39 1.97
N LEU A 48 -0.99 -10.48 2.72
CA LEU A 48 -2.17 -11.17 3.28
C LEU A 48 -2.94 -10.28 4.27
N ARG A 49 -2.23 -9.52 5.11
CA ARG A 49 -2.83 -8.56 6.05
C ARG A 49 -3.49 -7.39 5.33
N LEU A 50 -2.89 -6.93 4.24
CA LEU A 50 -3.45 -5.92 3.34
C LEU A 50 -4.65 -6.43 2.51
N GLY A 51 -4.97 -7.72 2.57
CA GLY A 51 -6.15 -8.31 1.92
C GLY A 51 -5.90 -8.87 0.53
N LEU A 52 -4.63 -9.03 0.14
CA LEU A 52 -4.27 -9.77 -1.08
C LEU A 52 -4.46 -11.26 -0.86
N HIS A 53 -4.82 -11.97 -1.93
CA HIS A 53 -4.92 -13.41 -1.88
C HIS A 53 -3.54 -14.06 -1.98
N SER A 54 -3.37 -15.21 -1.32
CA SER A 54 -2.16 -16.03 -1.43
C SER A 54 -1.82 -16.38 -2.88
N GLY A 55 -2.83 -16.58 -3.74
CA GLY A 55 -2.64 -16.81 -5.17
C GLY A 55 -1.97 -15.64 -5.89
N THR A 56 -2.36 -14.40 -5.59
CA THR A 56 -1.72 -13.20 -6.15
C THR A 56 -0.28 -13.08 -5.70
N LEU A 57 -0.01 -13.36 -4.42
CA LEU A 57 1.34 -13.33 -3.85
C LEU A 57 2.24 -14.42 -4.43
N ASP A 58 1.72 -15.63 -4.65
CA ASP A 58 2.44 -16.74 -5.28
C ASP A 58 2.82 -16.44 -6.73
N VAL A 59 1.92 -15.78 -7.48
CA VAL A 59 2.23 -15.27 -8.82
C VAL A 59 3.35 -14.24 -8.73
N ILE A 60 3.25 -13.25 -7.83
CA ILE A 60 4.29 -12.22 -7.64
C ILE A 60 5.65 -12.84 -7.31
N GLU A 61 5.68 -13.84 -6.43
CA GLU A 61 6.90 -14.55 -6.03
C GLU A 61 7.53 -15.31 -7.22
N LYS A 62 6.70 -16.01 -8.01
CA LYS A 62 7.16 -16.72 -9.21
C LYS A 62 7.70 -15.77 -10.27
N ASP A 63 7.06 -14.63 -10.45
CA ASP A 63 7.41 -13.62 -11.44
C ASP A 63 8.73 -12.88 -11.11
N ASN A 64 9.11 -12.82 -9.83
CA ASN A 64 10.30 -12.08 -9.36
C ASN A 64 11.22 -12.95 -8.50
N LYS A 65 11.37 -14.23 -8.84
CA LYS A 65 12.17 -15.21 -8.07
C LYS A 65 13.54 -14.64 -7.67
N GLY A 66 13.73 -14.43 -6.37
CA GLY A 66 14.99 -14.00 -5.77
C GLY A 66 15.12 -12.50 -5.53
N ASP A 67 14.15 -11.69 -5.95
CA ASP A 67 14.17 -10.23 -5.74
C ASP A 67 13.03 -9.80 -4.81
N THR A 68 13.32 -9.81 -3.51
CA THR A 68 12.38 -9.43 -2.45
C THR A 68 11.85 -8.00 -2.62
N ASN A 69 12.68 -7.08 -3.14
CA ASN A 69 12.28 -5.70 -3.35
C ASN A 69 11.23 -5.57 -4.47
N SER A 70 11.43 -6.31 -5.56
CA SER A 70 10.51 -6.42 -6.68
C SER A 70 9.21 -7.10 -6.28
N CYS A 71 9.29 -8.15 -5.45
CA CYS A 71 8.12 -8.78 -4.83
C CYS A 71 7.32 -7.78 -3.98
N LEU A 72 7.99 -7.04 -3.09
CA LEU A 72 7.35 -6.01 -2.27
C LEU A 72 6.69 -4.93 -3.14
N ARG A 73 7.39 -4.45 -4.17
CA ARG A 73 6.86 -3.46 -5.10
C ARG A 73 5.59 -3.96 -5.78
N LYS A 74 5.61 -5.15 -6.38
CA LYS A 74 4.40 -5.72 -7.03
C LYS A 74 3.28 -5.99 -6.03
N CYS A 75 3.62 -6.40 -4.80
CA CYS A 75 2.65 -6.59 -3.71
C CYS A 75 1.93 -5.27 -3.40
N LEU A 76 2.67 -4.19 -3.16
CA LEU A 76 2.09 -2.88 -2.88
C LEU A 76 1.32 -2.35 -4.09
N THR A 77 1.80 -2.56 -5.32
CA THR A 77 1.05 -2.22 -6.54
C THR A 77 -0.31 -2.93 -6.55
N ALA A 78 -0.35 -4.24 -6.36
CA ALA A 78 -1.60 -5.01 -6.36
C ALA A 78 -2.57 -4.56 -5.25
N TRP A 79 -2.02 -4.16 -4.10
CA TRP A 79 -2.81 -3.59 -3.00
C TRP A 79 -3.42 -2.23 -3.36
N LEU A 80 -2.63 -1.32 -3.94
CA LEU A 80 -3.08 0.00 -4.38
C LEU A 80 -4.06 -0.07 -5.57
N GLU A 81 -3.91 -1.07 -6.44
CA GLU A 81 -4.84 -1.39 -7.52
C GLU A 81 -6.16 -2.02 -7.01
N GLN A 82 -6.22 -2.38 -5.73
CA GLN A 82 -7.38 -3.04 -5.10
C GLN A 82 -7.78 -4.33 -5.84
N ARG A 83 -6.79 -5.07 -6.37
CA ARG A 83 -7.03 -6.11 -7.38
C ARG A 83 -7.77 -7.36 -6.86
N ASP A 84 -7.73 -7.59 -5.56
CA ASP A 84 -8.34 -8.74 -4.87
C ASP A 84 -9.48 -8.29 -3.92
N SER A 85 -9.39 -8.67 -2.65
CA SER A 85 -10.36 -8.38 -1.59
C SER A 85 -9.94 -7.19 -0.73
N VAL A 86 -9.10 -6.29 -1.27
CA VAL A 86 -8.57 -5.15 -0.50
C VAL A 86 -9.71 -4.32 0.06
N MET A 87 -10.76 -4.04 -0.74
CA MET A 87 -11.96 -3.34 -0.26
C MET A 87 -12.66 -4.02 0.93
N ARG A 88 -12.54 -5.35 1.11
CA ARG A 88 -13.14 -6.07 2.24
C ARG A 88 -12.31 -5.92 3.52
N ARG A 89 -10.99 -5.79 3.42
CA ARG A 89 -10.10 -5.60 4.59
C ARG A 89 -9.92 -4.14 4.98
N GLY A 90 -9.96 -3.23 4.02
CA GLY A 90 -9.81 -1.81 4.27
C GLY A 90 -9.37 -1.09 3.00
N ARG A 91 -9.76 0.18 2.89
CA ARG A 91 -9.28 1.02 1.79
C ARG A 91 -7.75 1.09 1.84
N PRO A 92 -7.04 1.12 0.69
CA PRO A 92 -5.60 1.34 0.68
C PRO A 92 -5.30 2.72 1.25
N THR A 93 -4.91 2.76 2.52
CA THR A 93 -4.57 3.97 3.27
C THR A 93 -3.33 3.67 4.10
N TYR A 94 -2.64 4.73 4.52
CA TYR A 94 -1.50 4.53 5.41
C TYR A 94 -1.89 3.93 6.76
N ASP A 95 -3.09 4.22 7.27
CA ASP A 95 -3.62 3.60 8.48
C ASP A 95 -3.71 2.07 8.34
N THR A 96 -4.29 1.59 7.24
CA THR A 96 -4.32 0.15 6.90
C THR A 96 -2.91 -0.45 6.81
N LEU A 97 -1.94 0.29 6.24
CA LEU A 97 -0.55 -0.15 6.15
C LEU A 97 0.12 -0.24 7.52
N ILE A 98 -0.02 0.79 8.36
CA ILE A 98 0.48 0.85 9.73
C ILE A 98 -0.10 -0.32 10.53
N GLN A 99 -1.41 -0.54 10.44
CA GLN A 99 -2.07 -1.65 11.13
C GLN A 99 -1.54 -3.00 10.65
N ALA A 100 -1.37 -3.19 9.34
CA ALA A 100 -0.81 -4.42 8.78
C ALA A 100 0.65 -4.67 9.23
N LEU A 101 1.45 -3.61 9.38
CA LEU A 101 2.82 -3.69 9.92
C LEU A 101 2.81 -4.04 11.40
N ARG A 102 1.93 -3.43 12.21
CA ARG A 102 1.75 -3.78 13.63
C ARG A 102 1.34 -5.24 13.81
N ASP A 103 0.42 -5.72 12.97
CA ASP A 103 -0.02 -7.12 12.92
C ASP A 103 1.11 -8.10 12.56
N GLU A 104 2.09 -7.66 11.78
CA GLU A 104 3.29 -8.44 11.45
C GLU A 104 4.39 -8.35 12.53
N GLY A 105 4.25 -7.42 13.48
CA GLY A 105 5.25 -7.16 14.53
C GLY A 105 6.28 -6.11 14.14
N GLU A 106 6.14 -5.46 12.98
CA GLU A 106 6.97 -4.37 12.48
C GLU A 106 6.57 -3.02 13.13
N ASN A 107 6.42 -3.02 14.46
CA ASN A 107 5.95 -1.86 15.23
C ASN A 107 6.86 -0.65 15.06
N ALA A 108 8.17 -0.85 14.97
CA ALA A 108 9.14 0.24 14.77
C ALA A 108 8.95 0.94 13.41
N VAL A 109 8.67 0.16 12.35
CA VAL A 109 8.37 0.69 11.02
C VAL A 109 7.03 1.42 11.05
N ALA A 110 6.01 0.80 11.66
CA ALA A 110 4.67 1.38 11.80
C ALA A 110 4.69 2.73 12.53
N ASP A 111 5.36 2.81 13.69
CA ASP A 111 5.52 4.05 14.47
C ASP A 111 6.32 5.12 13.72
N GLY A 112 7.27 4.69 12.88
CA GLY A 112 8.00 5.57 11.98
C GLY A 112 7.07 6.24 10.98
N ILE A 113 6.32 5.41 10.23
CA ILE A 113 5.39 5.85 9.19
C ILE A 113 4.32 6.75 9.77
N GLU A 114 3.71 6.37 10.91
CA GLU A 114 2.69 7.14 11.61
C GLU A 114 3.16 8.56 11.96
N ARG A 115 4.39 8.68 12.49
CA ARG A 115 5.00 9.99 12.77
C ARG A 115 5.25 10.79 11.50
N ASP A 116 5.71 10.16 10.43
CA ASP A 116 5.98 10.81 9.14
C ASP A 116 4.71 11.34 8.47
N ILE A 117 3.55 10.70 8.70
CA ILE A 117 2.25 11.14 8.21
C ILE A 117 1.70 12.26 9.10
N ASN A 118 1.75 12.09 10.41
CA ASN A 118 1.24 13.08 11.37
C ASN A 118 2.12 14.35 11.44
N SER A 119 3.37 14.29 10.99
CA SER A 119 4.27 15.45 10.93
C SER A 119 4.09 16.29 9.66
N LYS A 120 3.23 15.87 8.71
CA LYS A 120 2.89 16.66 7.51
C LYS A 120 1.57 17.44 7.67
N GLU A 121 0.98 17.41 8.86
CA GLU A 121 -0.12 18.30 9.30
C GLU A 121 0.43 19.61 9.87
#